data_AF-A0A841TEL1-F1
#
_entry.id   AF-A0A841TEL1-F1
#
_cell.length_a   1.000
_cell.length_b   1.000
_cell.length_c   1.000
_cell.angle_alpha   90.00
_cell.angle_beta   90.00
_cell.angle_gamma   90.00
#
_symmetry.space_group_name_H-M   'P 1'
#
loop_
_entity.id
_entity.type
_entity.pdbx_description
1 polymer ?
#
loop_
_entity_poly.entity_id
_entity_poly.type
_entity_poly.pdbx_seq_one_letter_code
_entity_poly.pdbx_strand_id
1 'polypeptide(L)'
;MFNLASMNVKDEYLFQHAVDVAVLSGIVGIAKGYNRNQLTELGVGALLCDIEMTTVADDLWKREGSLTLEQKDLIQKHTIEGFEILRKQHDISLLSAHCALQHHERFDGSGYPRGLRGKEIHEYAQIAAIADVYCALTSARAYLFANGNQWFDVNLIKIFCNHIAVFPVAATVLLNTGQVGVVSSVNPDASHRPFVRIVKESNGEPPAAAYEIDLRKQMNLTIVKEL
;
A
#
# COMPACT_ATOMS: atom_id res chain seq x y z
N MET A 1 17.00 20.50 -8.11
CA MET A 1 16.01 20.61 -7.03
C MET A 1 14.72 19.99 -7.56
N PHE A 2 14.39 18.76 -7.15
CA PHE A 2 13.16 18.08 -7.58
C PHE A 2 12.01 18.56 -6.70
N ASN A 3 10.88 18.88 -7.32
CA ASN A 3 9.72 19.40 -6.62
C ASN A 3 8.61 18.34 -6.67
N LEU A 4 8.10 17.95 -5.51
CA LEU A 4 6.90 17.12 -5.39
C LEU A 4 5.71 17.70 -6.18
N ALA A 5 5.65 19.03 -6.32
CA ALA A 5 4.69 19.70 -7.18
C ALA A 5 4.78 19.29 -8.65
N SER A 6 5.95 18.86 -9.15
CA SER A 6 6.10 18.36 -10.52
C SER A 6 5.41 17.02 -10.74
N MET A 7 5.30 16.17 -9.71
CA MET A 7 4.49 14.94 -9.76
C MET A 7 3.00 15.30 -9.84
N ASN A 8 2.55 16.21 -8.95
CA ASN A 8 1.16 16.67 -8.90
C ASN A 8 0.72 17.37 -10.21
N VAL A 9 1.61 18.18 -10.80
CA VAL A 9 1.32 18.88 -12.06
C VAL A 9 1.13 17.91 -13.23
N LYS A 10 1.78 16.73 -13.20
CA LYS A 10 1.63 15.73 -14.25
C LYS A 10 0.43 14.81 -13.99
N ASP A 11 0.30 14.30 -12.77
CA ASP A 11 -0.80 13.41 -12.40
C ASP A 11 -1.06 13.44 -10.88
N GLU A 12 -2.25 13.92 -10.50
CA GLU A 12 -2.70 14.03 -9.10
C GLU A 12 -2.74 12.66 -8.40
N TYR A 13 -3.06 11.59 -9.14
CA TYR A 13 -3.09 10.23 -8.60
C TYR A 13 -1.68 9.76 -8.24
N LEU A 14 -0.68 9.99 -9.11
CA LEU A 14 0.70 9.55 -8.85
C LEU A 14 1.28 10.23 -7.61
N PHE A 15 0.99 11.52 -7.43
CA PHE A 15 1.40 12.25 -6.24
C PHE A 15 0.73 11.71 -4.96
N GLN A 16 -0.59 11.53 -4.99
CA GLN A 16 -1.33 11.00 -3.84
C GLN A 16 -0.85 9.59 -3.48
N HIS A 17 -0.70 8.71 -4.48
CA HIS A 17 -0.17 7.36 -4.32
C HIS A 17 1.22 7.36 -3.66
N ALA A 18 2.14 8.18 -4.16
CA ALA A 18 3.49 8.29 -3.59
C ALA A 18 3.48 8.73 -2.12
N VAL A 19 2.61 9.67 -1.75
CA VAL A 19 2.43 10.10 -0.35
C VAL A 19 1.87 8.96 0.50
N ASP A 20 0.84 8.27 0.02
CA ASP A 20 0.23 7.14 0.73
C ASP A 20 1.24 6.02 0.96
N VAL A 21 2.01 5.66 -0.06
CA VAL A 21 3.09 4.66 0.02
C VAL A 21 4.14 5.07 1.06
N ALA A 22 4.54 6.34 1.09
CA ALA A 22 5.50 6.85 2.07
C ALA A 22 4.96 6.81 3.51
N VAL A 23 3.70 7.21 3.72
CA VAL A 23 3.05 7.21 5.03
C VAL A 23 2.90 5.79 5.57
N LEU A 24 2.36 4.86 4.76
CA LEU A 24 2.19 3.46 5.15
C LEU A 24 3.53 2.77 5.43
N SER A 25 4.55 3.06 4.62
CA SER A 25 5.91 2.58 4.87
C SER A 25 6.47 3.10 6.19
N GLY A 26 6.27 4.38 6.49
CA GLY A 26 6.65 5.01 7.75
C GLY A 26 6.01 4.34 8.97
N ILE A 27 4.72 4.00 8.90
CA ILE A 27 4.01 3.27 9.96
C ILE A 27 4.69 1.93 10.26
N VAL A 28 5.06 1.17 9.22
CA VAL A 28 5.80 -0.08 9.38
C VAL A 28 7.19 0.14 9.98
N GLY A 29 7.91 1.17 9.53
CA GLY A 29 9.21 1.54 10.10
C GLY A 29 9.13 1.84 11.60
N ILE A 30 8.10 2.59 12.02
CA ILE A 30 7.85 2.90 13.44
C ILE A 30 7.56 1.61 14.21
N ALA A 31 6.69 0.74 13.69
CA ALA A 31 6.37 -0.54 14.31
C ALA A 31 7.61 -1.46 14.48
N LYS A 32 8.59 -1.34 13.58
CA LYS A 32 9.88 -2.04 13.66
C LYS A 32 10.91 -1.37 14.58
N GLY A 33 10.59 -0.22 15.16
CA GLY A 33 11.49 0.52 16.05
C GLY A 33 12.60 1.28 15.32
N TYR A 34 12.39 1.68 14.07
CA TYR A 34 13.36 2.47 13.32
C TYR A 34 13.62 3.82 13.99
N ASN A 35 14.89 4.22 14.01
CA ASN A 35 15.27 5.55 14.46
C ASN A 35 14.93 6.62 13.41
N ARG A 36 15.11 7.89 13.77
CA ARG A 36 14.77 9.04 12.91
C ARG A 36 15.46 9.00 11.54
N ASN A 37 16.71 8.59 11.48
CA ASN A 37 17.46 8.53 10.22
C ASN A 37 16.89 7.42 9.34
N GLN A 38 16.67 6.23 9.90
CA GLN A 38 16.09 5.11 9.16
C GLN A 38 14.67 5.42 8.64
N LEU A 39 13.84 6.10 9.45
CA LEU A 39 12.51 6.54 9.03
C LEU A 39 12.59 7.58 7.90
N THR A 40 13.59 8.46 7.95
CA THR A 40 13.81 9.46 6.89
C THR A 40 14.25 8.77 5.59
N GLU A 41 15.18 7.83 5.67
CA GLU A 41 15.64 7.08 4.50
C GLU A 41 14.52 6.24 3.88
N LEU A 42 13.74 5.53 4.70
CA LEU A 42 12.58 4.76 4.25
C LEU A 42 11.51 5.68 3.64
N GLY A 43 11.16 6.77 4.33
CA GLY A 43 10.13 7.70 3.88
C GLY A 43 10.50 8.35 2.54
N VAL A 44 11.73 8.83 2.39
CA VAL A 44 12.23 9.38 1.12
C VAL A 44 12.26 8.32 0.02
N GLY A 45 12.74 7.10 0.33
CA GLY A 45 12.80 6.02 -0.64
C GLY A 45 11.42 5.55 -1.11
N ALA A 46 10.45 5.47 -0.20
CA ALA A 46 9.08 5.10 -0.49
C ALA A 46 8.32 6.20 -1.25
N LEU A 47 8.56 7.47 -0.92
CA LEU A 47 7.95 8.61 -1.62
C LEU A 47 8.43 8.74 -3.07
N LEU A 48 9.64 8.27 -3.36
CA LEU A 48 10.31 8.47 -4.65
C LEU A 48 10.50 7.17 -5.43
N CYS A 49 9.91 6.04 -5.00
CA CYS A 49 10.13 4.75 -5.66
C CYS A 49 9.69 4.76 -7.13
N ASP A 50 8.61 5.49 -7.42
CA ASP A 50 8.02 5.66 -8.76
C ASP A 50 8.35 7.03 -9.40
N ILE A 51 9.45 7.68 -9.00
CA ILE A 51 9.77 9.03 -9.50
C ILE A 51 9.82 9.10 -11.04
N GLU A 52 10.32 8.05 -11.70
CA GLU A 52 10.41 7.98 -13.16
C GLU A 52 9.08 7.64 -13.86
N MET A 53 8.05 7.26 -13.11
CA MET A 53 6.71 7.17 -13.70
C MET A 53 6.21 8.55 -14.17
N THR A 54 6.80 9.64 -13.66
CA THR A 54 6.56 11.00 -14.18
C THR A 54 7.13 11.26 -15.57
N THR A 55 7.90 10.37 -16.18
CA THR A 55 8.44 10.53 -17.54
C THR A 55 7.79 9.57 -18.54
N VAL A 56 7.17 8.49 -18.06
CA VAL A 56 6.39 7.54 -18.87
C VAL A 56 5.22 8.25 -19.56
N ALA A 57 4.97 7.92 -20.83
CA ALA A 57 3.89 8.53 -21.60
C ALA A 57 2.50 8.13 -21.07
N ASP A 58 1.59 9.10 -20.95
CA ASP A 58 0.23 8.92 -20.41
C ASP A 58 -0.54 7.78 -21.09
N ASP A 59 -0.35 7.59 -22.40
CA ASP A 59 -1.01 6.54 -23.19
C ASP A 59 -0.60 5.11 -22.79
N LEU A 60 0.55 4.93 -22.14
CA LEU A 60 1.00 3.63 -21.63
C LEU A 60 0.37 3.29 -20.28
N TRP A 61 0.15 4.30 -19.44
CA TRP A 61 -0.37 4.13 -18.07
C TRP A 61 -1.91 4.19 -18.01
N LYS A 62 -2.54 5.09 -18.77
CA LYS A 62 -4.01 5.32 -18.75
C LYS A 62 -4.78 4.35 -19.66
N ARG A 63 -4.11 3.38 -20.27
CA ARG A 63 -4.74 2.45 -21.22
C ARG A 63 -5.51 1.35 -20.50
N GLU A 64 -6.73 1.12 -20.96
CA GLU A 64 -7.48 -0.09 -20.62
C GLU A 64 -6.97 -1.29 -21.43
N GLY A 65 -6.62 -2.37 -20.74
CA GLY A 65 -6.23 -3.65 -21.34
C GLY A 65 -4.81 -4.11 -21.00
N SER A 66 -4.42 -5.27 -21.53
CA SER A 66 -3.09 -5.83 -21.30
C SER A 66 -2.01 -5.10 -22.10
N LEU A 67 -0.91 -4.76 -21.44
CA LEU A 67 0.29 -4.21 -22.07
C LEU A 67 0.98 -5.27 -22.94
N THR A 68 1.55 -4.85 -24.08
CA THR A 68 2.46 -5.71 -24.86
C THR A 68 3.77 -5.95 -24.11
N LEU A 69 4.57 -6.91 -24.55
CA LEU A 69 5.87 -7.20 -23.93
C LEU A 69 6.79 -5.98 -23.97
N GLU A 70 6.85 -5.29 -25.11
CA GLU A 70 7.67 -4.10 -25.31
C GLU A 70 7.25 -2.95 -24.39
N GLN A 71 5.94 -2.81 -24.17
CA GLN A 71 5.38 -1.81 -23.25
C GLN A 71 5.70 -2.13 -21.80
N LYS A 72 5.62 -3.41 -21.41
CA LYS A 72 6.04 -3.86 -20.09
C LYS A 72 7.52 -3.58 -19.87
N ASP A 73 8.37 -3.94 -20.82
CA ASP A 73 9.82 -3.70 -20.74
C ASP A 73 10.14 -2.21 -20.63
N LEU A 74 9.39 -1.34 -21.31
CA LEU A 74 9.55 0.10 -21.20
C LEU A 74 9.16 0.60 -19.79
N ILE A 75 8.03 0.15 -19.25
CA ILE A 75 7.61 0.54 -17.90
C ILE A 75 8.61 0.04 -16.86
N GLN A 76 9.10 -1.20 -16.96
CA GLN A 76 10.04 -1.76 -15.97
C GLN A 76 11.33 -0.93 -15.81
N LYS A 77 11.73 -0.16 -16.84
CA LYS A 77 12.91 0.70 -16.79
C LYS A 77 12.82 1.83 -15.76
N HIS A 78 11.62 2.22 -15.32
CA HIS A 78 11.46 3.27 -14.30
C HIS A 78 12.23 2.94 -13.02
N THR A 79 12.37 1.66 -12.69
CA THR A 79 13.13 1.21 -11.50
C THR A 79 14.61 1.58 -11.60
N ILE A 80 15.24 1.26 -12.74
CA ILE A 80 16.65 1.51 -13.00
C ILE A 80 16.88 3.01 -13.19
N GLU A 81 16.06 3.67 -13.99
CA GLU A 81 16.19 5.09 -14.30
C GLU A 81 15.93 5.96 -13.05
N GLY A 82 14.93 5.59 -12.23
CA GLY A 82 14.64 6.23 -10.96
C GLY A 82 15.81 6.09 -9.98
N PHE A 83 16.39 4.90 -9.86
CA PHE A 83 17.61 4.70 -9.07
C PHE A 83 18.79 5.56 -9.57
N GLU A 84 19.00 5.63 -10.89
CA GLU A 84 20.06 6.43 -11.50
C GLU A 84 19.93 7.93 -11.23
N ILE A 85 18.70 8.42 -11.13
CA ILE A 85 18.42 9.82 -10.81
C ILE A 85 18.64 10.09 -9.32
N LEU A 86 18.09 9.24 -8.46
CA LEU A 86 18.15 9.39 -7.02
C LEU A 86 19.59 9.27 -6.50
N ARG A 87 20.36 8.28 -6.98
CA ARG A 87 21.75 8.07 -6.52
C ARG A 87 22.71 9.20 -6.84
N LYS A 88 22.36 10.08 -7.80
CA LYS A 88 23.16 11.26 -8.17
C LYS A 88 22.86 12.46 -7.28
N GLN A 89 21.80 12.42 -6.48
CA GLN A 89 21.45 13.50 -5.56
C GLN A 89 22.25 13.36 -4.27
N HIS A 90 22.95 14.42 -3.86
CA HIS A 90 23.78 14.39 -2.64
C HIS A 90 22.96 14.26 -1.35
N ASP A 91 21.73 14.76 -1.35
CA ASP A 91 20.85 14.75 -0.17
C ASP A 91 20.00 13.47 -0.05
N ILE A 92 20.13 12.54 -1.01
CA ILE A 92 19.37 11.27 -1.02
C ILE A 92 20.31 10.13 -0.69
N SER A 93 19.99 9.38 0.36
CA SER A 93 20.78 8.20 0.73
C SER A 93 20.73 7.12 -0.36
N LEU A 94 21.82 6.36 -0.50
CA LEU A 94 21.84 5.22 -1.42
C LEU A 94 20.78 4.16 -1.06
N LEU A 95 20.45 4.03 0.24
CA LEU A 95 19.40 3.12 0.71
C LEU A 95 18.01 3.56 0.24
N SER A 96 17.74 4.88 0.26
CA SER A 96 16.50 5.46 -0.29
C SER A 96 16.42 5.24 -1.79
N ALA A 97 17.52 5.48 -2.52
CA ALA A 97 17.56 5.24 -3.96
C ALA A 97 17.26 3.76 -4.29
N HIS A 98 17.75 2.83 -3.48
CA HIS A 98 17.50 1.40 -3.67
C HIS A 98 16.02 1.00 -3.57
N CYS A 99 15.15 1.80 -2.93
CA CYS A 99 13.71 1.58 -2.99
C CYS A 99 13.19 1.64 -4.43
N ALA A 100 13.56 2.68 -5.20
CA ALA A 100 13.19 2.78 -6.61
C ALA A 100 13.70 1.59 -7.41
N LEU A 101 14.94 1.12 -7.16
CA LEU A 101 15.50 -0.01 -7.89
C LEU A 101 14.81 -1.35 -7.58
N GLN A 102 14.33 -1.55 -6.35
CA GLN A 102 14.03 -2.89 -5.84
C GLN A 102 12.58 -3.11 -5.40
N HIS A 103 11.72 -2.09 -5.37
CA HIS A 103 10.33 -2.24 -4.90
C HIS A 103 9.47 -3.18 -5.78
N HIS A 104 9.93 -3.51 -6.99
CA HIS A 104 9.33 -4.52 -7.85
C HIS A 104 10.06 -5.87 -7.87
N GLU A 105 11.11 -6.03 -7.07
CA GLU A 105 11.66 -7.35 -6.77
C GLU A 105 10.62 -8.17 -5.98
N ARG A 106 10.77 -9.50 -6.04
CA ARG A 106 9.85 -10.44 -5.40
C ARG A 106 10.62 -11.41 -4.54
N PHE A 107 10.07 -11.77 -3.39
CA PHE A 107 10.77 -12.59 -2.38
C PHE A 107 11.33 -13.92 -2.94
N ASP A 108 10.70 -14.50 -3.96
CA ASP A 108 11.12 -15.72 -4.66
C ASP A 108 12.08 -15.51 -5.86
N GLY A 109 12.40 -14.25 -6.19
CA GLY A 109 13.25 -13.85 -7.32
C GLY A 109 12.54 -13.75 -8.67
N SER A 110 11.21 -13.86 -8.72
CA SER A 110 10.43 -13.65 -9.95
C SER A 110 10.26 -12.18 -10.35
N GLY A 111 10.74 -11.27 -9.51
CA GLY A 111 10.66 -9.82 -9.74
C GLY A 111 11.74 -9.28 -10.67
N TYR A 112 11.77 -7.96 -10.75
CA TYR A 112 12.68 -7.22 -11.64
C TYR A 112 13.24 -6.00 -10.88
N PRO A 113 14.35 -5.40 -11.34
CA PRO A 113 15.10 -5.70 -12.56
C PRO A 113 16.20 -6.76 -12.40
N ARG A 114 16.56 -7.18 -11.18
CA ARG A 114 17.72 -8.06 -10.94
C ARG A 114 17.34 -9.48 -10.51
N GLY A 115 16.08 -9.74 -10.17
CA GLY A 115 15.62 -11.07 -9.75
C GLY A 115 16.18 -11.48 -8.39
N LEU A 116 16.29 -10.52 -7.47
CA LEU A 116 16.85 -10.72 -6.13
C LEU A 116 15.93 -11.61 -5.28
N ARG A 117 16.51 -12.39 -4.36
CA ARG A 117 15.75 -13.33 -3.53
C ARG A 117 15.82 -12.98 -2.05
N GLY A 118 14.67 -13.03 -1.39
CA GLY A 118 14.53 -12.88 0.05
C GLY A 118 15.29 -11.66 0.59
N LYS A 119 16.33 -11.92 1.39
CA LYS A 119 17.13 -10.89 2.08
C LYS A 119 18.13 -10.16 1.18
N GLU A 120 18.27 -10.55 -0.08
CA GLU A 120 19.03 -9.77 -1.07
C GLU A 120 18.29 -8.47 -1.45
N ILE A 121 16.97 -8.44 -1.25
CA ILE A 121 16.14 -7.25 -1.39
C ILE A 121 16.27 -6.44 -0.10
N HIS A 122 16.65 -5.17 -0.22
CA HIS A 122 16.77 -4.28 0.92
C HIS A 122 15.42 -4.14 1.63
N GLU A 123 15.41 -4.16 2.96
CA GLU A 123 14.18 -4.18 3.75
C GLU A 123 13.29 -2.96 3.46
N TYR A 124 13.86 -1.78 3.19
CA TYR A 124 13.09 -0.60 2.80
C TYR A 124 12.32 -0.80 1.49
N ALA A 125 12.92 -1.47 0.51
CA ALA A 125 12.25 -1.77 -0.76
C ALA A 125 11.16 -2.82 -0.57
N GLN A 126 11.36 -3.80 0.32
CA GLN A 126 10.31 -4.78 0.67
C GLN A 126 9.11 -4.10 1.35
N ILE A 127 9.36 -3.13 2.25
CA ILE A 127 8.29 -2.36 2.90
C ILE A 127 7.55 -1.51 1.85
N ALA A 128 8.28 -0.78 1.01
CA ALA A 128 7.70 0.03 -0.06
C ALA A 128 6.85 -0.81 -1.03
N ALA A 129 7.32 -2.00 -1.42
CA ALA A 129 6.60 -2.92 -2.28
C ALA A 129 5.23 -3.36 -1.70
N ILE A 130 5.18 -3.60 -0.39
CA ILE A 130 3.92 -3.97 0.29
C ILE A 130 2.97 -2.77 0.31
N ALA A 131 3.48 -1.57 0.62
CA ALA A 131 2.70 -0.35 0.65
C ALA A 131 2.15 0.03 -0.74
N ASP A 132 2.99 -0.05 -1.77
CA ASP A 132 2.64 0.20 -3.17
C ASP A 132 1.49 -0.68 -3.65
N VAL A 133 1.61 -2.00 -3.48
CA VAL A 133 0.55 -2.95 -3.83
C VAL A 133 -0.71 -2.74 -3.00
N TYR A 134 -0.56 -2.28 -1.75
CA TYR A 134 -1.71 -1.99 -0.91
C TYR A 134 -2.52 -0.78 -1.40
N CYS A 135 -1.86 0.29 -1.82
CA CYS A 135 -2.51 1.48 -2.37
C CYS A 135 -3.15 1.23 -3.74
N ALA A 136 -2.57 0.33 -4.55
CA ALA A 136 -3.03 0.07 -5.91
C ALA A 136 -4.24 -0.89 -5.99
N LEU A 137 -4.48 -1.74 -4.98
CA LEU A 137 -5.46 -2.84 -5.07
C LEU A 137 -6.69 -2.66 -4.17
N THR A 138 -7.88 -2.83 -4.74
CA THR A 138 -9.16 -2.81 -3.99
C THR A 138 -9.25 -3.90 -2.91
N SER A 139 -8.62 -5.07 -3.14
CA SER A 139 -8.57 -6.20 -2.18
C SER A 139 -7.14 -6.48 -1.69
N ALA A 140 -6.38 -5.41 -1.43
CA ALA A 140 -4.97 -5.44 -1.07
C ALA A 140 -4.58 -6.50 -0.03
N ARG A 141 -5.25 -6.53 1.12
CA ARG A 141 -4.86 -7.41 2.24
C ARG A 141 -4.91 -8.90 1.85
N ALA A 142 -5.99 -9.32 1.19
CA ALA A 142 -6.13 -10.70 0.74
C ALA A 142 -5.04 -11.04 -0.29
N TYR A 143 -4.73 -10.10 -1.18
CA TYR A 143 -3.68 -10.24 -2.17
C TYR A 143 -2.28 -10.38 -1.54
N LEU A 144 -1.94 -9.55 -0.55
CA LEU A 144 -0.67 -9.61 0.17
C LEU A 144 -0.48 -10.98 0.85
N PHE A 145 -1.49 -11.46 1.60
CA PHE A 145 -1.40 -12.76 2.25
C PHE A 145 -1.37 -13.94 1.26
N ALA A 146 -2.11 -13.86 0.16
CA ALA A 146 -2.08 -14.90 -0.88
C ALA A 146 -0.70 -15.04 -1.54
N ASN A 147 0.07 -13.95 -1.62
CA ASN A 147 1.42 -13.92 -2.19
C ASN A 147 2.52 -13.88 -1.11
N GLY A 148 2.21 -14.26 0.13
CA GLY A 148 3.19 -14.30 1.22
C GLY A 148 4.29 -15.34 0.97
N ASN A 149 5.54 -14.94 1.20
CA ASN A 149 6.78 -15.67 0.88
C ASN A 149 7.01 -16.02 -0.59
N GLN A 150 6.11 -15.63 -1.49
CA GLN A 150 6.37 -15.59 -2.94
C GLN A 150 6.82 -14.20 -3.33
N TRP A 151 5.98 -13.20 -3.08
CA TRP A 151 6.26 -11.82 -3.50
C TRP A 151 6.78 -10.97 -2.35
N PHE A 152 6.31 -11.21 -1.14
CA PHE A 152 6.61 -10.39 0.03
C PHE A 152 7.04 -11.25 1.22
N ASP A 153 7.89 -10.72 2.11
CA ASP A 153 8.16 -11.36 3.40
C ASP A 153 6.86 -11.38 4.24
N VAL A 154 6.41 -12.59 4.62
CA VAL A 154 5.19 -12.75 5.43
C VAL A 154 5.26 -12.04 6.78
N ASN A 155 6.46 -11.86 7.36
CA ASN A 155 6.63 -11.15 8.61
C ASN A 155 6.38 -9.65 8.44
N LEU A 156 6.84 -9.07 7.32
CA LEU A 156 6.54 -7.67 6.99
C LEU A 156 5.05 -7.49 6.67
N ILE A 157 4.41 -8.44 5.98
CA ILE A 157 2.95 -8.41 5.76
C ILE A 157 2.21 -8.38 7.10
N LYS A 158 2.60 -9.24 8.06
CA LYS A 158 1.98 -9.28 9.39
C LYS A 158 2.15 -7.95 10.13
N ILE A 159 3.35 -7.38 10.14
CA ILE A 159 3.61 -6.08 10.78
C ILE A 159 2.75 -5.00 10.12
N PHE A 160 2.76 -4.91 8.79
CA PHE A 160 1.97 -3.97 8.01
C PHE A 160 0.48 -4.07 8.33
N CYS A 161 -0.07 -5.28 8.22
CA CYS A 161 -1.49 -5.54 8.37
C CYS A 161 -2.02 -5.42 9.80
N ASN A 162 -1.14 -5.50 10.82
CA ASN A 162 -1.49 -5.30 12.22
C ASN A 162 -1.54 -3.82 12.61
N HIS A 163 -0.84 -2.94 11.86
CA HIS A 163 -0.76 -1.52 12.16
C HIS A 163 -1.61 -0.65 11.20
N ILE A 164 -2.13 -1.24 10.13
CA ILE A 164 -2.99 -0.56 9.15
C ILE A 164 -4.40 -1.14 9.25
N ALA A 165 -5.33 -0.30 9.69
CA ALA A 165 -6.74 -0.65 9.77
C ALA A 165 -7.38 -0.54 8.38
N VAL A 166 -8.03 -1.62 7.94
CA VAL A 166 -8.79 -1.61 6.66
C VAL A 166 -10.01 -0.69 6.77
N PHE A 167 -10.62 -0.65 7.96
CA PHE A 167 -11.73 0.24 8.26
C PHE A 167 -11.36 1.03 9.51
N PRO A 168 -11.03 2.33 9.38
CA PRO A 168 -10.64 3.13 10.53
C PRO A 168 -11.82 3.29 11.50
N VAL A 169 -11.51 3.53 12.77
CA VAL A 169 -12.55 3.87 13.75
C VAL A 169 -13.29 5.13 13.28
N ALA A 170 -14.61 5.14 13.46
CA ALA A 170 -15.54 6.14 12.95
C ALA A 170 -15.83 6.08 11.44
N ALA A 171 -15.25 5.16 10.67
CA ALA A 171 -15.67 4.90 9.30
C ALA A 171 -17.13 4.43 9.26
N THR A 172 -17.91 4.98 8.31
CA THR A 172 -19.28 4.51 8.06
C THR A 172 -19.23 3.41 7.01
N VAL A 173 -19.83 2.27 7.30
CA VAL A 173 -19.74 1.06 6.46
C VAL A 173 -21.12 0.49 6.17
N LEU A 174 -21.27 -0.04 4.95
CA LEU A 174 -22.44 -0.80 4.52
C LEU A 174 -22.14 -2.30 4.66
N LEU A 175 -22.98 -3.03 5.40
CA LEU A 175 -22.91 -4.48 5.50
C LEU A 175 -23.66 -5.16 4.34
N ASN A 176 -23.31 -6.41 4.04
CA ASN A 176 -23.98 -7.22 3.01
C ASN A 176 -25.47 -7.50 3.29
N THR A 177 -25.92 -7.28 4.52
CA THR A 177 -27.33 -7.31 4.92
C THR A 177 -28.11 -6.05 4.51
N GLY A 178 -27.43 -5.01 4.03
CA GLY A 178 -28.01 -3.69 3.77
C GLY A 178 -28.02 -2.75 4.98
N GLN A 179 -27.59 -3.24 6.16
CA GLN A 179 -27.45 -2.41 7.36
C GLN A 179 -26.29 -1.43 7.22
N VAL A 180 -26.44 -0.22 7.77
CA VAL A 180 -25.37 0.77 7.87
C VAL A 180 -24.90 0.87 9.31
N GLY A 181 -23.59 0.83 9.49
CA GLY A 181 -22.97 0.97 10.79
C GLY A 181 -21.74 1.84 10.77
N VAL A 182 -21.26 2.17 11.96
CA VAL A 182 -20.02 2.93 12.18
C VAL A 182 -19.04 2.01 12.89
N VAL A 183 -17.79 1.98 12.43
CA VAL A 183 -16.73 1.19 13.07
C VAL A 183 -16.46 1.76 14.47
N SER A 184 -16.76 0.97 15.50
CA SER A 184 -16.59 1.37 16.91
C SER A 184 -15.19 1.05 17.43
N SER A 185 -14.63 -0.07 17.01
CA SER A 185 -13.26 -0.48 17.36
C SER A 185 -12.70 -1.51 16.37
N VAL A 186 -11.36 -1.57 16.31
CA VAL A 186 -10.63 -2.50 15.44
C VAL A 186 -9.75 -3.38 16.31
N ASN A 187 -9.79 -4.68 16.09
CA ASN A 187 -8.84 -5.60 16.71
C ASN A 187 -7.60 -5.74 15.80
N PRO A 188 -6.36 -5.53 16.32
CA PRO A 188 -5.14 -5.65 15.52
C PRO A 188 -4.99 -7.00 14.80
N ASP A 189 -5.38 -8.10 15.45
CA ASP A 189 -5.27 -9.46 14.89
C ASP A 189 -6.28 -9.72 13.76
N ALA A 190 -7.33 -8.90 13.68
CA ALA A 190 -8.43 -9.05 12.72
C ALA A 190 -8.95 -7.69 12.24
N SER A 191 -8.05 -6.83 11.75
CA SER A 191 -8.40 -5.44 11.39
C SER A 191 -9.43 -5.30 10.25
N HIS A 192 -9.63 -6.36 9.48
CA HIS A 192 -10.62 -6.48 8.40
C HIS A 192 -12.03 -6.88 8.90
N ARG A 193 -12.15 -7.25 10.17
CA ARG A 193 -13.38 -7.69 10.83
C ARG A 193 -13.59 -6.87 12.11
N PRO A 194 -13.84 -5.55 11.98
CA PRO A 194 -13.99 -4.66 13.12
C PRO A 194 -15.30 -4.91 13.90
N PHE A 195 -15.42 -4.23 15.03
CA PHE A 195 -16.70 -4.02 15.68
C PHE A 195 -17.46 -2.90 14.97
N VAL A 196 -18.72 -3.14 14.64
CA VAL A 196 -19.56 -2.19 13.93
C VAL A 196 -20.80 -1.89 14.76
N ARG A 197 -20.97 -0.62 15.12
CA ARG A 197 -22.19 -0.13 15.76
C ARG A 197 -23.22 0.18 14.70
N ILE A 198 -24.37 -0.48 14.74
CA ILE A 198 -25.42 -0.26 13.73
C ILE A 198 -26.10 1.09 13.99
N VAL A 199 -26.23 1.89 12.93
CA VAL A 199 -26.92 3.19 12.95
C VAL A 199 -28.18 3.19 12.09
N LYS A 200 -28.29 2.25 11.15
CA LYS A 200 -29.46 2.07 10.29
C LYS A 200 -29.66 0.59 10.00
N GLU A 201 -30.87 0.10 10.23
CA GLU A 201 -31.28 -1.26 9.89
C GLU A 201 -31.45 -1.43 8.38
N SER A 202 -31.59 -2.67 7.92
CA SER A 202 -31.75 -2.99 6.49
C SER A 202 -33.04 -2.41 5.88
N ASN A 203 -34.06 -2.15 6.69
CA ASN A 203 -35.29 -1.47 6.30
C ASN A 203 -35.14 0.06 6.22
N GLY A 204 -33.99 0.59 6.62
CA GLY A 204 -33.68 2.01 6.60
C GLY A 204 -34.07 2.81 7.85
N GLU A 205 -34.68 2.16 8.84
CA GLU A 205 -35.01 2.80 10.12
C GLU A 205 -33.82 2.75 11.09
N PRO A 206 -33.76 3.66 12.08
CA PRO A 206 -32.79 3.53 13.16
C PRO A 206 -33.05 2.26 13.99
N PRO A 207 -32.02 1.63 14.55
CA PRO A 207 -32.20 0.44 15.37
C PRO A 207 -32.99 0.76 16.65
N ALA A 208 -33.85 -0.16 17.07
CA ALA A 208 -34.70 0.03 18.26
C ALA A 208 -33.90 0.23 19.56
N ALA A 209 -32.68 -0.28 19.62
CA ALA A 209 -31.70 -0.02 20.67
C ALA A 209 -30.29 -0.01 20.07
N ALA A 210 -29.36 0.73 20.66
CA ALA A 210 -27.97 0.72 20.20
C ALA A 210 -27.34 -0.66 20.48
N TYR A 211 -26.78 -1.29 19.45
CA TYR A 211 -26.01 -2.52 19.58
C TYR A 211 -24.81 -2.53 18.64
N GLU A 212 -23.85 -3.40 18.95
CA GLU A 212 -22.64 -3.58 18.15
C GLU A 212 -22.51 -5.03 17.70
N ILE A 213 -21.96 -5.20 16.51
CA ILE A 213 -21.67 -6.49 15.91
C ILE A 213 -20.16 -6.70 15.88
N ASP A 214 -19.69 -7.79 16.48
CA ASP A 214 -18.32 -8.29 16.29
C ASP A 214 -18.28 -9.12 15.01
N LEU A 215 -17.78 -8.54 13.91
CA LEU A 215 -17.75 -9.21 12.61
C LEU A 215 -16.87 -10.48 12.59
N ARG A 216 -16.03 -10.71 13.60
CA ARG A 216 -15.24 -11.95 13.76
C ARG A 216 -16.09 -13.11 14.23
N LYS A 217 -17.12 -12.84 15.03
CA LYS A 217 -18.05 -13.86 15.53
C LYS A 217 -19.12 -14.21 14.50
N GLN A 218 -19.37 -13.32 13.55
CA GLN A 218 -20.39 -13.48 12.51
C GLN A 218 -19.76 -13.51 11.11
N MET A 219 -19.27 -14.68 10.72
CA MET A 219 -18.52 -14.87 9.47
C MET A 219 -19.33 -14.60 8.20
N ASN A 220 -20.65 -14.73 8.27
CA ASN A 220 -21.60 -14.45 7.18
C ASN A 220 -21.80 -12.95 6.91
N LEU A 221 -21.42 -12.07 7.85
CA LEU A 221 -21.50 -10.63 7.67
C LEU A 221 -20.19 -10.10 7.09
N THR A 222 -20.29 -9.26 6.06
CA THR A 222 -19.13 -8.64 5.42
C THR A 222 -19.42 -7.17 5.14
N ILE A 223 -18.38 -6.34 5.24
CA ILE A 223 -18.46 -4.95 4.78
C ILE A 223 -18.39 -4.97 3.25
N VAL A 224 -19.41 -4.39 2.62
CA VAL A 224 -19.50 -4.26 1.15
C VAL A 224 -18.69 -3.06 0.69
N LYS A 225 -18.83 -1.93 1.38
CA LYS A 225 -18.06 -0.71 1.13
C LYS A 225 -18.11 0.24 2.31
N GLU A 226 -17.13 1.14 2.35
CA GLU A 226 -17.18 2.37 3.12
C GLU A 226 -18.11 3.38 2.42
N LEU A 227 -18.82 4.20 3.21
CA LEU A 227 -19.81 5.19 2.74
C LEU A 227 -19.31 6.62 2.91
#